data_AF-A0A101SFE0-F1
#
_entry.id   AF-A0A101SFE0-F1
#
_cell.length_a   1.000
_cell.length_b   1.000
_cell.length_c   1.000
_cell.angle_alpha   90.00
_cell.angle_beta   90.00
_cell.angle_gamma   90.00
#
_symmetry.space_group_name_H-M   'P 1'
#
loop_
_entity.id
_entity.type
_entity.pdbx_description
1 polymer ?
#
loop_
_entity_poly.entity_id
_entity_poly.type
_entity_poly.pdbx_seq_one_letter_code
_entity_poly.pdbx_strand_id
1 'polypeptide(L)'
;MKAPSGGHPFPDGFLWGASTAAHQIEGNNVGSDWWHREHEADSTLPEPSGDACDSYHRWREDMDLLAELGFTDYRFSIEWARIEPAPGRFSKAEIAHYRRMVEGALERGLRPMVTLHHFTVPHWFAERGGWTAEDATDLFARYVRATAPIIGTGVRHVCTINEPNMIALAAAFRELGTEVAPVAGIPLLDKPTTDALIRAHHRARAAVKSISSDLQVGWSIANQVYQAEPGAEAVTAAYSHPREDVFIEAARGDDWIGVQSYTRTRIGVDGPVAAPEDAERTLTGWEYYPEAIGHALRHTAGIVGDVPLIVTENGIATADDNRRVDYYTGALSAVAAALEDGLDIRGYLAWSALDNYEWGSYTPTFGLIAVDPDTFARTPKPSATWLGDFGRTRVLPCVAF
;
A
#
# COMPACT_ATOMS: atom_id res chain seq x y z
N MET A 1 33.26 19.30 -23.91
CA MET A 1 31.87 19.11 -23.44
C MET A 1 31.94 18.37 -22.12
N LYS A 2 31.34 18.91 -21.04
CA LYS A 2 31.26 18.27 -19.72
C LYS A 2 30.40 16.99 -19.83
N ALA A 3 30.74 15.96 -19.07
CA ALA A 3 29.85 14.80 -18.85
C ALA A 3 28.50 15.28 -18.30
N PRO A 4 27.36 14.62 -18.61
CA PRO A 4 26.13 14.91 -17.89
C PRO A 4 26.36 14.59 -16.41
N SER A 5 26.37 15.64 -15.60
CA SER A 5 26.54 15.59 -14.16
C SER A 5 25.16 15.61 -13.50
N GLY A 6 24.84 14.61 -12.68
CA GLY A 6 23.84 14.72 -11.61
C GLY A 6 22.64 13.77 -11.75
N GLY A 7 22.55 12.78 -10.86
CA GLY A 7 21.24 12.22 -10.48
C GLY A 7 20.54 13.17 -9.49
N HIS A 8 19.25 12.95 -9.22
CA HIS A 8 18.48 13.82 -8.32
C HIS A 8 18.75 13.43 -6.85
N PRO A 9 19.41 14.26 -6.03
CA PRO A 9 19.64 13.93 -4.62
C PRO A 9 18.32 13.72 -3.89
N PHE A 10 18.31 12.81 -2.91
CA PHE A 10 17.15 12.65 -2.06
C PHE A 10 16.89 13.95 -1.29
N PRO A 11 15.63 14.40 -1.20
CA PRO A 11 15.24 15.43 -0.25
C PRO A 11 15.67 15.07 1.18
N ASP A 12 15.81 16.09 2.03
CA ASP A 12 16.15 15.88 3.43
C ASP A 12 15.09 15.03 4.12
N GLY A 13 15.54 13.95 4.77
CA GLY A 13 14.67 13.01 5.46
C GLY A 13 13.87 12.07 4.56
N PHE A 14 14.10 12.07 3.23
CA PHE A 14 13.38 11.21 2.28
C PHE A 14 13.35 9.75 2.73
N LEU A 15 12.16 9.14 2.72
CA LEU A 15 11.94 7.72 3.05
C LEU A 15 12.39 6.86 1.87
N TRP A 16 13.18 5.83 2.14
CA TRP A 16 13.65 4.88 1.14
C TRP A 16 13.59 3.47 1.70
N GLY A 17 12.65 2.68 1.20
CA GLY A 17 12.28 1.44 1.85
C GLY A 17 11.47 0.49 1.00
N ALA A 18 10.92 -0.52 1.66
CA ALA A 18 9.96 -1.45 1.10
C ALA A 18 8.74 -1.58 2.03
N SER A 19 7.67 -2.14 1.49
CA SER A 19 6.37 -2.27 2.14
C SER A 19 5.91 -3.74 2.20
N THR A 20 5.15 -4.08 3.23
CA THR A 20 4.43 -5.37 3.38
C THR A 20 3.08 -5.17 4.09
N ALA A 21 2.23 -6.20 4.05
CA ALA A 21 0.99 -6.29 4.81
C ALA A 21 0.97 -7.53 5.70
N ALA A 22 0.56 -7.37 6.96
CA ALA A 22 0.52 -8.41 7.98
C ALA A 22 -0.12 -9.71 7.49
N HIS A 23 -1.35 -9.66 6.99
CA HIS A 23 -2.03 -10.88 6.52
C HIS A 23 -1.30 -11.59 5.38
N GLN A 24 -0.62 -10.84 4.50
CA GLN A 24 0.06 -11.39 3.34
C GLN A 24 1.38 -12.09 3.68
N ILE A 25 2.02 -11.76 4.82
CA ILE A 25 3.37 -12.27 5.16
C ILE A 25 3.48 -12.97 6.52
N GLU A 26 2.58 -12.69 7.48
CA GLU A 26 2.73 -13.19 8.85
C GLU A 26 2.33 -14.65 9.01
N GLY A 27 1.26 -15.07 8.34
CA GLY A 27 0.67 -16.41 8.44
C GLY A 27 -0.24 -16.59 9.64
N ASN A 28 -1.14 -17.58 9.60
CA ASN A 28 -2.02 -17.95 10.73
C ASN A 28 -2.81 -16.76 11.32
N ASN A 29 -3.42 -15.94 10.46
CA ASN A 29 -4.28 -14.84 10.87
C ASN A 29 -5.71 -15.32 11.18
N VAL A 30 -5.83 -16.32 12.05
CA VAL A 30 -7.04 -17.13 12.23
C VAL A 30 -8.30 -16.37 12.65
N GLY A 31 -8.15 -15.13 13.13
CA GLY A 31 -9.26 -14.29 13.58
C GLY A 31 -9.75 -13.27 12.55
N SER A 32 -9.14 -13.19 11.36
CA SER A 32 -9.53 -12.22 10.35
C SER A 32 -10.69 -12.71 9.49
N ASP A 33 -11.45 -11.77 8.94
CA ASP A 33 -12.49 -12.04 7.95
C ASP A 33 -11.98 -12.79 6.72
N TRP A 34 -10.78 -12.45 6.24
CA TRP A 34 -10.13 -13.13 5.13
C TRP A 34 -9.79 -14.59 5.44
N TRP A 35 -9.20 -14.88 6.60
CA TRP A 35 -8.91 -16.27 6.98
C TRP A 35 -10.20 -17.10 7.01
N HIS A 36 -11.28 -16.53 7.53
CA HIS A 36 -12.59 -17.20 7.52
C HIS A 36 -13.06 -17.46 6.08
N ARG A 37 -13.06 -16.45 5.20
CA ARG A 37 -13.45 -16.58 3.79
C ARG A 37 -12.63 -17.65 3.06
N GLU A 38 -11.32 -17.69 3.27
CA GLU A 38 -10.42 -18.67 2.64
C GLU A 38 -10.78 -20.12 2.99
N HIS A 39 -11.32 -20.34 4.19
CA HIS A 39 -11.63 -21.67 4.73
C HIS A 39 -13.13 -22.02 4.70
N GLU A 40 -13.97 -21.17 4.12
CA GLU A 40 -15.37 -21.49 3.84
C GLU A 40 -15.48 -22.65 2.85
N ALA A 41 -16.48 -23.51 3.03
CA ALA A 41 -16.64 -24.71 2.21
C ALA A 41 -16.91 -24.41 0.73
N ASP A 42 -17.42 -23.22 0.43
CA ASP A 42 -17.74 -22.69 -0.89
C ASP A 42 -16.82 -21.52 -1.30
N SER A 43 -15.65 -21.39 -0.65
CA SER A 43 -14.64 -20.40 -1.01
C SER A 43 -14.28 -20.46 -2.50
N THR A 44 -14.29 -19.30 -3.16
CA THR A 44 -13.86 -19.14 -4.56
C THR A 44 -12.37 -18.85 -4.70
N LEU A 45 -11.66 -18.68 -3.58
CA LEU A 45 -10.23 -18.37 -3.59
C LEU A 45 -9.42 -19.60 -4.02
N PRO A 46 -8.46 -19.47 -4.97
CA PRO A 46 -7.69 -20.61 -5.47
C PRO A 46 -6.87 -21.33 -4.40
N GLU A 47 -6.25 -20.59 -3.50
CA GLU A 47 -5.45 -21.13 -2.40
C GLU A 47 -5.54 -20.23 -1.15
N PRO A 48 -5.54 -20.82 0.08
CA PRO A 48 -5.61 -20.07 1.33
C PRO A 48 -4.25 -19.47 1.71
N SER A 49 -4.24 -18.49 2.62
CA SER A 49 -3.00 -17.86 3.09
C SER A 49 -2.13 -18.82 3.91
N GLY A 50 -2.71 -19.68 4.74
CA GLY A 50 -1.96 -20.61 5.58
C GLY A 50 -0.86 -19.92 6.41
N ASP A 51 0.37 -20.47 6.35
CA ASP A 51 1.54 -19.93 7.07
C ASP A 51 2.17 -18.69 6.40
N ALA A 52 1.71 -18.28 5.22
CA ALA A 52 2.30 -17.18 4.45
C ALA A 52 3.82 -17.28 4.35
N CYS A 53 4.54 -16.23 4.74
CA CYS A 53 6.00 -16.21 4.77
C CYS A 53 6.56 -16.57 6.16
N ASP A 54 5.71 -16.93 7.13
CA ASP A 54 6.06 -17.11 8.55
C ASP A 54 6.75 -15.88 9.17
N SER A 55 6.46 -14.68 8.66
CA SER A 55 7.11 -13.43 9.11
C SER A 55 6.72 -13.09 10.55
N TYR A 56 5.62 -13.64 11.07
CA TYR A 56 5.29 -13.52 12.48
C TYR A 56 6.43 -14.04 13.37
N HIS A 57 7.08 -15.14 12.99
CA HIS A 57 8.23 -15.65 13.76
C HIS A 57 9.57 -15.11 13.25
N ARG A 58 9.63 -14.66 11.99
CA ARG A 58 10.86 -14.38 11.25
C ARG A 58 11.11 -12.93 10.89
N TRP A 59 10.28 -12.00 11.35
CA TRP A 59 10.42 -10.56 11.06
C TRP A 59 11.82 -9.98 11.29
N ARG A 60 12.62 -10.57 12.21
CA ARG A 60 14.01 -10.16 12.43
C ARG A 60 14.88 -10.40 11.20
N GLU A 61 14.78 -11.60 10.61
CA GLU A 61 15.48 -12.00 9.38
C GLU A 61 15.06 -11.08 8.22
N ASP A 62 13.76 -10.78 8.11
CA ASP A 62 13.24 -9.90 7.06
C ASP A 62 13.81 -8.46 7.20
N MET A 63 13.87 -7.93 8.43
CA MET A 63 14.42 -6.60 8.70
C MET A 63 15.95 -6.55 8.60
N ASP A 64 16.65 -7.63 8.97
CA ASP A 64 18.09 -7.78 8.72
C ASP A 64 18.35 -7.72 7.20
N LEU A 65 17.54 -8.44 6.42
CA LEU A 65 17.33 -8.33 4.98
C LEU A 65 17.42 -6.89 4.46
N LEU A 66 16.42 -6.12 4.85
CA LEU A 66 16.22 -4.75 4.37
C LEU A 66 17.38 -3.83 4.75
N ALA A 67 17.86 -3.90 5.99
CA ALA A 67 18.97 -3.08 6.46
C ALA A 67 20.27 -3.43 5.72
N GLU A 68 20.57 -4.72 5.54
CA GLU A 68 21.75 -5.20 4.82
C GLU A 68 21.74 -4.80 3.35
N LEU A 69 20.57 -4.73 2.71
CA LEU A 69 20.41 -4.31 1.32
C LEU A 69 20.61 -2.80 1.13
N GLY A 70 20.47 -1.99 2.19
CA GLY A 70 20.67 -0.53 2.15
C GLY A 70 19.38 0.28 2.24
N PHE A 71 18.24 -0.36 2.53
CA PHE A 71 17.01 0.35 2.86
C PHE A 71 17.12 1.02 4.23
N THR A 72 16.47 2.18 4.39
CA THR A 72 16.48 2.96 5.63
C THR A 72 15.10 3.04 6.29
N ASP A 73 14.08 2.51 5.62
CA ASP A 73 12.68 2.60 6.02
C ASP A 73 11.98 1.28 5.76
N TYR A 74 11.03 0.94 6.62
CA TYR A 74 10.18 -0.22 6.43
C TYR A 74 8.75 0.12 6.80
N ARG A 75 7.84 -0.09 5.85
CA ARG A 75 6.40 0.02 6.08
C ARG A 75 5.80 -1.36 6.25
N PHE A 76 5.11 -1.56 7.36
CA PHE A 76 4.36 -2.79 7.63
C PHE A 76 3.01 -2.45 8.26
N SER A 77 2.03 -3.33 8.08
CA SER A 77 0.78 -3.23 8.83
C SER A 77 0.82 -4.03 10.12
N ILE A 78 -0.09 -3.70 11.03
CA ILE A 78 -0.39 -4.49 12.22
C ILE A 78 -1.80 -5.05 12.10
N GLU A 79 -2.02 -6.26 12.60
CA GLU A 79 -3.28 -6.96 12.39
C GLU A 79 -4.31 -6.67 13.49
N TRP A 80 -5.43 -6.05 13.11
CA TRP A 80 -6.52 -5.74 14.04
C TRP A 80 -7.10 -7.03 14.64
N ALA A 81 -7.26 -8.10 13.84
CA ALA A 81 -7.76 -9.38 14.33
C ALA A 81 -6.89 -10.00 15.44
N ARG A 82 -5.57 -9.74 15.44
CA ARG A 82 -4.65 -10.16 16.50
C ARG A 82 -4.72 -9.26 17.73
N ILE A 83 -4.77 -7.94 17.51
CA ILE A 83 -4.81 -6.96 18.59
C ILE A 83 -6.13 -7.05 19.36
N GLU A 84 -7.24 -7.26 18.68
CA GLU A 84 -8.58 -7.36 19.23
C GLU A 84 -9.33 -8.61 18.71
N PRO A 85 -8.96 -9.81 19.19
CA PRO A 85 -9.54 -11.07 18.70
C PRO A 85 -11.03 -11.26 19.01
N ALA A 86 -11.56 -10.51 19.97
CA ALA A 86 -12.98 -10.47 20.28
C ALA A 86 -13.39 -9.05 20.69
N PRO A 87 -14.67 -8.66 20.56
CA PRO A 87 -15.11 -7.29 20.83
C PRO A 87 -14.68 -6.80 22.23
N GLY A 88 -13.84 -5.76 22.28
CA GLY A 88 -13.33 -5.17 23.52
C GLY A 88 -12.30 -6.02 24.28
N ARG A 89 -11.80 -7.11 23.68
CA ARG A 89 -10.77 -7.98 24.26
C ARG A 89 -9.44 -7.74 23.55
N PHE A 90 -8.58 -6.94 24.17
CA PHE A 90 -7.27 -6.62 23.60
C PHE A 90 -6.17 -7.59 24.06
N SER A 91 -5.44 -8.16 23.11
CA SER A 91 -4.31 -9.05 23.41
C SER A 91 -3.06 -8.25 23.77
N LYS A 92 -2.64 -8.34 25.03
CA LYS A 92 -1.37 -7.75 25.48
C LYS A 92 -0.15 -8.39 24.83
N ALA A 93 -0.24 -9.68 24.49
CA ALA A 93 0.85 -10.41 23.84
C ALA A 93 1.08 -9.90 22.42
N GLU A 94 0.01 -9.66 21.65
CA GLU A 94 0.09 -9.14 20.28
C GLU A 94 0.53 -7.67 20.26
N ILE A 95 0.04 -6.85 21.19
CA ILE A 95 0.55 -5.48 21.37
C ILE A 95 2.07 -5.50 21.63
N ALA A 96 2.53 -6.39 22.52
CA ALA A 96 3.96 -6.53 22.80
C ALA A 96 4.74 -7.10 21.61
N HIS A 97 4.14 -7.95 20.78
CA HIS A 97 4.73 -8.48 19.56
C HIS A 97 5.05 -7.35 18.58
N TYR A 98 4.05 -6.56 18.20
CA TYR A 98 4.25 -5.45 17.26
C TYR A 98 5.14 -4.35 17.82
N ARG A 99 5.11 -4.11 19.14
CA ARG A 99 6.09 -3.21 19.77
C ARG A 99 7.53 -3.72 19.58
N ARG A 100 7.79 -5.02 19.73
CA ARG A 100 9.12 -5.60 19.47
C ARG A 100 9.53 -5.48 18.01
N MET A 101 8.60 -5.58 17.07
CA MET A 101 8.90 -5.32 15.65
C MET A 101 9.35 -3.88 15.43
N VAL A 102 8.65 -2.91 16.01
CA VAL A 102 9.02 -1.49 15.94
C VAL A 102 10.40 -1.26 16.58
N GLU A 103 10.62 -1.76 17.80
CA GLU A 103 11.91 -1.66 18.50
C GLU A 103 13.04 -2.30 17.66
N GLY A 104 12.78 -3.50 17.11
CA GLY A 104 13.76 -4.23 16.31
C GLY A 104 14.07 -3.58 14.96
N ALA A 105 13.12 -2.87 14.34
CA ALA A 105 13.38 -2.04 13.17
C ALA A 105 14.34 -0.89 13.51
N LEU A 106 14.07 -0.18 14.61
CA LEU A 106 14.92 0.92 15.08
C LEU A 106 16.34 0.45 15.43
N GLU A 107 16.48 -0.71 16.07
CA GLU A 107 17.78 -1.33 16.37
C GLU A 107 18.62 -1.60 15.12
N ARG A 108 17.98 -1.85 13.98
CA ARG A 108 18.61 -2.10 12.67
C ARG A 108 18.83 -0.83 11.86
N GLY A 109 18.47 0.34 12.41
CA GLY A 109 18.53 1.61 11.69
C GLY A 109 17.41 1.83 10.67
N LEU A 110 16.37 0.99 10.69
CA LEU A 110 15.18 1.16 9.86
C LEU A 110 14.18 2.07 10.58
N ARG A 111 13.70 3.10 9.89
CA ARG A 111 12.59 3.93 10.37
C ARG A 111 11.26 3.21 10.07
N PRO A 112 10.46 2.88 11.10
CA PRO A 112 9.19 2.18 10.87
C PRO A 112 8.09 3.17 10.47
N MET A 113 7.33 2.79 9.43
CA MET A 113 6.01 3.34 9.12
C MET A 113 4.97 2.25 9.41
N VAL A 114 3.99 2.55 10.27
CA VAL A 114 2.97 1.57 10.68
C VAL A 114 1.65 1.83 9.98
N THR A 115 1.09 0.81 9.32
CA THR A 115 -0.26 0.83 8.75
C THR A 115 -1.24 0.17 9.72
N LEU A 116 -2.27 0.89 10.15
CA LEU A 116 -3.20 0.39 11.17
C LEU A 116 -4.27 -0.56 10.61
N HIS A 117 -4.62 -0.41 9.34
CA HIS A 117 -5.57 -1.27 8.65
C HIS A 117 -5.13 -1.53 7.21
N HIS A 118 -4.97 -2.80 6.84
CA HIS A 118 -4.60 -3.23 5.49
C HIS A 118 -5.53 -4.38 5.06
N PHE A 119 -6.73 -3.99 4.61
CA PHE A 119 -7.85 -4.83 4.14
C PHE A 119 -8.52 -5.76 5.14
N THR A 120 -7.76 -6.51 5.93
CA THR A 120 -8.30 -7.45 6.90
C THR A 120 -8.89 -6.77 8.12
N VAL A 121 -10.01 -7.30 8.59
CA VAL A 121 -10.66 -6.89 9.84
C VAL A 121 -10.90 -8.11 10.73
N PRO A 122 -11.10 -7.94 12.05
CA PRO A 122 -11.53 -9.05 12.89
C PRO A 122 -12.85 -9.63 12.37
N HIS A 123 -12.99 -10.96 12.37
CA HIS A 123 -14.21 -11.62 11.89
C HIS A 123 -15.46 -11.12 12.62
N TRP A 124 -15.38 -10.89 13.94
CA TRP A 124 -16.48 -10.33 14.73
C TRP A 124 -16.91 -8.93 14.28
N PHE A 125 -16.01 -8.14 13.68
CA PHE A 125 -16.35 -6.82 13.14
C PHE A 125 -17.08 -6.97 11.80
N ALA A 126 -16.62 -7.88 10.94
CA ALA A 126 -17.30 -8.20 9.69
C ALA A 126 -18.72 -8.74 9.93
N GLU A 127 -18.91 -9.67 10.86
CA GLU A 127 -20.23 -10.23 11.24
C GLU A 127 -21.23 -9.18 11.76
N ARG A 128 -20.72 -8.04 12.26
CA ARG A 128 -21.54 -6.93 12.76
C ARG A 128 -21.93 -5.92 11.68
N GLY A 129 -21.64 -6.20 10.41
CA GLY A 129 -21.89 -5.30 9.29
C GLY A 129 -20.67 -4.52 8.83
N GLY A 130 -19.49 -4.80 9.37
CA GLY A 130 -18.22 -4.21 8.91
C GLY A 130 -18.22 -2.69 8.95
N TRP A 131 -17.69 -2.06 7.90
CA TRP A 131 -17.52 -0.61 7.81
C TRP A 131 -18.83 0.18 7.80
N THR A 132 -19.95 -0.43 7.39
CA THR A 132 -21.25 0.24 7.31
C THR A 132 -22.07 0.12 8.61
N ALA A 133 -21.58 -0.62 9.62
CA ALA A 133 -22.20 -0.69 10.93
C ALA A 133 -22.19 0.69 11.63
N GLU A 134 -23.23 0.99 12.41
CA GLU A 134 -23.43 2.30 13.06
C GLU A 134 -22.24 2.71 13.94
N ASP A 135 -21.67 1.76 14.68
CA ASP A 135 -20.53 1.98 15.59
C ASP A 135 -19.16 1.65 14.96
N ALA A 136 -19.09 1.35 13.65
CA ALA A 136 -17.87 0.90 12.98
C ALA A 136 -16.68 1.84 13.20
N THR A 137 -16.91 3.14 13.01
CA THR A 137 -15.85 4.17 13.14
C THR A 137 -15.40 4.35 14.59
N ASP A 138 -16.29 4.13 15.56
CA ASP A 138 -15.96 4.16 16.99
C ASP A 138 -15.12 2.96 17.41
N LEU A 139 -15.46 1.78 16.91
CA LEU A 139 -14.70 0.56 17.15
C LEU A 139 -13.29 0.68 16.56
N PHE A 140 -13.18 1.19 15.33
CA PHE A 140 -11.87 1.42 14.71
C PHE A 140 -11.04 2.42 15.50
N ALA A 141 -11.63 3.55 15.93
CA ALA A 141 -10.94 4.54 16.76
C ALA A 141 -10.52 3.98 18.13
N ARG A 142 -11.32 3.09 18.74
CA ARG A 142 -10.96 2.38 19.97
C ARG A 142 -9.74 1.48 19.73
N TYR A 143 -9.73 0.72 18.64
CA TYR A 143 -8.59 -0.09 18.23
C TYR A 143 -7.34 0.79 18.04
N VAL A 144 -7.43 1.89 17.29
CA VAL A 144 -6.32 2.84 17.11
C VAL A 144 -5.76 3.34 18.45
N ARG A 145 -6.62 3.63 19.44
CA ARG A 145 -6.13 3.99 20.79
C ARG A 145 -5.40 2.85 21.49
N ALA A 146 -5.81 1.61 21.28
CA ALA A 146 -5.15 0.44 21.85
C ALA A 146 -3.76 0.18 21.26
N THR A 147 -3.46 0.71 20.06
CA THR A 147 -2.13 0.59 19.43
C THR A 147 -1.12 1.61 19.96
N ALA A 148 -1.50 2.50 20.89
CA ALA A 148 -0.62 3.49 21.49
C ALA A 148 0.73 2.94 21.99
N PRO A 149 0.82 1.75 22.63
CA PRO A 149 2.11 1.18 23.03
C PRO A 149 3.00 0.75 21.85
N ILE A 150 2.44 0.59 20.65
CA ILE A 150 3.16 0.24 19.42
C ILE A 150 3.62 1.53 18.75
N ILE A 151 2.68 2.38 18.33
CA ILE A 151 2.98 3.59 17.55
C ILE A 151 3.60 4.72 18.38
N GLY A 152 3.46 4.69 19.70
CA GLY A 152 4.19 5.58 20.60
C GLY A 152 5.67 5.21 20.77
N THR A 153 6.13 4.07 20.23
CA THR A 153 7.48 3.55 20.41
C THR A 153 8.38 3.94 19.23
N GLY A 154 8.63 5.24 19.02
CA GLY A 154 9.59 5.70 17.99
C GLY A 154 9.11 5.58 16.53
N VAL A 155 7.84 5.21 16.30
CA VAL A 155 7.20 5.37 14.98
C VAL A 155 7.02 6.86 14.71
N ARG A 156 7.30 7.29 13.49
CA ARG A 156 7.04 8.67 13.05
C ARG A 156 5.86 8.78 12.10
N HIS A 157 5.69 7.81 11.21
CA HIS A 157 4.64 7.83 10.19
C HIS A 157 3.61 6.73 10.47
N VAL A 158 2.33 7.12 10.50
CA VAL A 158 1.20 6.22 10.71
C VAL A 158 0.22 6.33 9.55
N CYS A 159 0.06 5.24 8.81
CA CYS A 159 -0.98 5.11 7.79
C CYS A 159 -2.25 4.57 8.47
N THR A 160 -3.38 5.29 8.41
CA THR A 160 -4.60 4.80 9.07
C THR A 160 -5.20 3.62 8.32
N ILE A 161 -5.45 3.77 7.01
CA ILE A 161 -6.14 2.81 6.16
C ILE A 161 -5.38 2.72 4.83
N ASN A 162 -5.00 1.51 4.46
CA ASN A 162 -4.50 1.22 3.11
C ASN A 162 -5.66 1.10 2.13
N GLU A 163 -5.55 1.79 1.00
CA GLU A 163 -6.39 1.66 -0.19
C GLU A 163 -7.90 1.63 0.12
N PRO A 164 -8.43 2.71 0.74
CA PRO A 164 -9.85 2.79 1.08
C PRO A 164 -10.75 2.65 -0.15
N ASN A 165 -10.29 3.10 -1.31
CA ASN A 165 -10.99 2.95 -2.58
C ASN A 165 -11.10 1.48 -3.02
N MET A 166 -10.09 0.65 -2.76
CA MET A 166 -10.15 -0.79 -3.06
C MET A 166 -11.09 -1.54 -2.10
N ILE A 167 -11.16 -1.11 -0.83
CA ILE A 167 -12.14 -1.66 0.13
C ILE A 167 -13.56 -1.33 -0.32
N ALA A 168 -13.83 -0.09 -0.73
CA ALA A 168 -15.13 0.32 -1.25
C ALA A 168 -15.47 -0.35 -2.59
N LEU A 169 -14.46 -0.64 -3.41
CA LEU A 169 -14.62 -1.40 -4.65
C LEU A 169 -15.02 -2.86 -4.37
N ALA A 170 -14.34 -3.52 -3.43
CA ALA A 170 -14.68 -4.87 -3.01
C ALA A 170 -16.11 -4.96 -2.44
N ALA A 171 -16.55 -3.92 -1.72
CA ALA A 171 -17.94 -3.82 -1.27
C ALA A 171 -18.93 -3.73 -2.44
N ALA A 172 -18.65 -2.90 -3.46
CA ALA A 172 -19.48 -2.80 -4.66
C ALA A 172 -19.58 -4.14 -5.40
N PHE A 173 -18.47 -4.88 -5.52
CA PHE A 173 -18.46 -6.21 -6.13
C PHE A 173 -19.35 -7.21 -5.39
N ARG A 174 -19.31 -7.22 -4.05
CA ARG A 174 -20.21 -8.05 -3.24
C ARG A 174 -21.68 -7.70 -3.47
N GLU A 175 -22.03 -6.42 -3.55
CA GLU A 175 -23.41 -5.99 -3.83
C GLU A 175 -23.88 -6.40 -5.24
N LEU A 176 -22.98 -6.34 -6.22
CA LEU A 176 -23.25 -6.74 -7.60
C LEU A 176 -23.25 -8.27 -7.81
N GLY A 177 -22.81 -9.05 -6.82
CA GLY A 177 -22.68 -10.50 -6.92
C GLY A 177 -21.65 -10.96 -7.96
N THR A 178 -20.61 -10.16 -8.22
CA THR A 178 -19.52 -10.48 -9.16
C THR A 178 -18.18 -10.07 -8.57
N GLU A 179 -17.16 -10.89 -8.76
CA GLU A 179 -15.76 -10.59 -8.34
C GLU A 179 -14.92 -10.06 -9.51
N VAL A 180 -15.49 -10.00 -10.72
CA VAL A 180 -14.78 -9.61 -11.95
C VAL A 180 -15.08 -8.16 -12.29
N ALA A 181 -14.05 -7.33 -12.33
CA ALA A 181 -14.13 -5.99 -12.91
C ALA A 181 -14.45 -6.08 -14.41
N PRO A 182 -15.28 -5.19 -14.97
CA PRO A 182 -15.42 -5.05 -16.42
C PRO A 182 -14.05 -4.89 -17.09
N VAL A 183 -13.87 -5.50 -18.26
CA VAL A 183 -12.60 -5.50 -19.02
C VAL A 183 -12.01 -4.10 -19.23
N ALA A 184 -12.85 -3.07 -19.25
CA ALA A 184 -12.45 -1.72 -19.57
C ALA A 184 -12.26 -0.79 -18.36
N GLY A 185 -12.65 -1.15 -17.13
CA GLY A 185 -12.49 -0.27 -15.96
C GLY A 185 -13.29 -0.71 -14.73
N ILE A 186 -13.15 0.00 -13.62
CA ILE A 186 -13.79 -0.37 -12.35
C ILE A 186 -15.23 0.18 -12.21
N PRO A 187 -16.16 -0.57 -11.58
CA PRO A 187 -17.49 -0.08 -11.28
C PRO A 187 -17.47 1.15 -10.37
N LEU A 188 -18.64 1.78 -10.20
CA LEU A 188 -18.82 2.77 -9.15
C LEU A 188 -18.62 2.10 -7.78
N LEU A 189 -17.99 2.82 -6.87
CA LEU A 189 -17.73 2.32 -5.54
C LEU A 189 -19.00 2.36 -4.68
N ASP A 190 -19.04 1.48 -3.68
CA ASP A 190 -20.13 1.50 -2.70
C ASP A 190 -20.06 2.79 -1.89
N LYS A 191 -21.08 3.65 -2.02
CA LYS A 191 -21.10 4.97 -1.41
C LYS A 191 -21.18 4.91 0.13
N PRO A 192 -22.08 4.11 0.75
CA PRO A 192 -22.07 3.89 2.19
C PRO A 192 -20.70 3.52 2.76
N THR A 193 -19.99 2.56 2.15
CA THR A 193 -18.64 2.14 2.56
C THR A 193 -17.63 3.26 2.34
N THR A 194 -17.68 3.95 1.19
CA THR A 194 -16.84 5.12 0.89
C THR A 194 -16.95 6.19 1.98
N ASP A 195 -18.18 6.62 2.29
CA ASP A 195 -18.42 7.64 3.32
C ASP A 195 -17.97 7.15 4.71
N ALA A 196 -18.14 5.85 5.01
CA ALA A 196 -17.73 5.27 6.28
C ALA A 196 -16.22 5.22 6.45
N LEU A 197 -15.48 4.84 5.41
CA LEU A 197 -14.01 4.79 5.42
C LEU A 197 -13.40 6.19 5.57
N ILE A 198 -13.97 7.21 4.91
CA ILE A 198 -13.56 8.61 5.10
C ILE A 198 -13.75 9.02 6.57
N ARG A 199 -14.93 8.77 7.15
CA ARG A 199 -15.19 9.06 8.57
C ARG A 199 -14.25 8.29 9.50
N ALA A 200 -13.98 7.02 9.20
CA ALA A 200 -13.08 6.17 9.98
C ALA A 200 -11.65 6.72 9.95
N HIS A 201 -11.15 7.12 8.78
CA HIS A 201 -9.83 7.74 8.63
C HIS A 201 -9.73 9.04 9.45
N HIS A 202 -10.68 9.96 9.36
CA HIS A 202 -10.65 11.21 10.14
C HIS A 202 -10.70 10.96 11.66
N ARG A 203 -11.49 9.97 12.10
CA ARG A 203 -11.56 9.60 13.51
C ARG A 203 -10.29 8.90 13.99
N ALA A 204 -9.68 8.07 13.15
CA ALA A 204 -8.39 7.45 13.41
C ALA A 204 -7.27 8.49 13.48
N ARG A 205 -7.24 9.48 12.59
CA ARG A 205 -6.32 10.63 12.64
C ARG A 205 -6.42 11.35 13.99
N ALA A 206 -7.63 11.67 14.45
CA ALA A 206 -7.82 12.27 15.76
C ALA A 206 -7.35 11.37 16.91
N ALA A 207 -7.56 10.04 16.81
CA ALA A 207 -7.08 9.08 17.80
C ALA A 207 -5.55 9.00 17.83
N VAL A 208 -4.87 8.93 16.67
CA VAL A 208 -3.40 8.97 16.56
C VAL A 208 -2.85 10.25 17.18
N LYS A 209 -3.38 11.41 16.81
CA LYS A 209 -2.94 12.71 17.35
C LYS A 209 -3.15 12.85 18.86
N SER A 210 -4.10 12.12 19.44
CA SER A 210 -4.30 12.09 20.89
C SER A 210 -3.30 11.20 21.65
N ILE A 211 -2.62 10.29 20.95
CA ILE A 211 -1.52 9.49 21.51
C ILE A 211 -0.25 10.34 21.55
N SER A 212 0.05 11.01 20.44
CA SER A 212 1.10 12.02 20.37
C SER A 212 0.83 12.97 19.20
N SER A 213 1.01 14.27 19.42
CA SER A 213 0.91 15.29 18.38
C SER A 213 2.02 15.21 17.33
N ASP A 214 3.16 14.61 17.70
CA ASP A 214 4.37 14.52 16.88
C ASP A 214 4.28 13.43 15.81
N LEU A 215 3.33 12.50 15.94
CA LEU A 215 3.07 11.46 14.95
C LEU A 215 2.53 12.08 13.67
N GLN A 216 3.14 11.76 12.53
CA GLN A 216 2.67 12.17 11.21
C GLN A 216 1.68 11.12 10.69
N VAL A 217 0.42 11.52 10.52
CA VAL A 217 -0.67 10.65 10.13
C VAL A 217 -1.22 11.03 8.76
N GLY A 218 -1.48 9.98 7.98
CA GLY A 218 -2.08 10.04 6.66
C GLY A 218 -2.76 8.71 6.33
N TRP A 219 -3.16 8.55 5.08
CA TRP A 219 -3.65 7.29 4.53
C TRP A 219 -3.20 7.14 3.08
N SER A 220 -3.42 5.97 2.50
CA SER A 220 -2.76 5.56 1.26
C SER A 220 -3.78 5.20 0.19
N ILE A 221 -3.68 5.80 -1.00
CA ILE A 221 -4.68 5.65 -2.08
C ILE A 221 -4.13 4.81 -3.23
N ALA A 222 -4.93 3.85 -3.70
CA ALA A 222 -4.63 3.04 -4.90
C ALA A 222 -5.00 3.81 -6.17
N ASN A 223 -4.06 4.56 -6.73
CA ASN A 223 -4.33 5.39 -7.90
C ASN A 223 -4.41 4.51 -9.16
N GLN A 224 -5.54 4.59 -9.85
CA GLN A 224 -5.81 3.87 -11.10
C GLN A 224 -5.35 4.65 -12.34
N VAL A 225 -4.90 5.90 -12.15
CA VAL A 225 -4.36 6.80 -13.18
C VAL A 225 -5.30 6.89 -14.38
N TYR A 226 -6.36 7.67 -14.22
CA TYR A 226 -7.36 7.92 -15.27
C TYR A 226 -6.82 8.92 -16.32
N GLN A 227 -6.47 8.42 -17.50
CA GLN A 227 -5.97 9.23 -18.61
C GLN A 227 -7.07 9.49 -19.64
N ALA A 228 -7.43 10.75 -19.83
CA ALA A 228 -8.40 11.16 -20.85
C ALA A 228 -7.84 10.95 -22.26
N GLU A 229 -8.60 10.29 -23.13
CA GLU A 229 -8.45 10.45 -24.58
C GLU A 229 -8.91 11.85 -25.02
N PRO A 230 -8.46 12.34 -26.20
CA PRO A 230 -8.85 13.68 -26.66
C PRO A 230 -10.36 13.91 -26.65
N GLY A 231 -10.82 14.93 -25.92
CA GLY A 231 -12.23 15.29 -25.80
C GLY A 231 -13.00 14.55 -24.70
N ALA A 232 -12.34 13.67 -23.94
CA ALA A 232 -12.96 12.93 -22.83
C ALA A 232 -12.70 13.57 -21.45
N GLU A 233 -12.12 14.77 -21.36
CA GLU A 233 -11.64 15.35 -20.10
C GLU A 233 -12.74 15.47 -19.03
N ALA A 234 -13.94 15.91 -19.43
CA ALA A 234 -15.08 16.00 -18.52
C ALA A 234 -15.62 14.62 -18.09
N VAL A 235 -15.56 13.62 -18.99
CA VAL A 235 -15.98 12.25 -18.71
C VAL A 235 -15.00 11.61 -17.72
N THR A 236 -13.70 11.79 -17.94
CA THR A 236 -12.63 11.35 -17.04
C THR A 236 -12.80 11.93 -15.64
N ALA A 237 -13.03 13.24 -15.51
CA ALA A 237 -13.24 13.87 -14.21
C ALA A 237 -14.49 13.35 -13.48
N ALA A 238 -15.59 13.15 -14.21
CA ALA A 238 -16.81 12.56 -13.64
C ALA A 238 -16.63 11.07 -13.27
N TYR A 239 -15.73 10.37 -13.96
CA TYR A 239 -15.42 8.97 -13.72
C TYR A 239 -14.48 8.80 -12.51
N SER A 240 -13.41 9.61 -12.43
CA SER A 240 -12.38 9.55 -11.38
C SER A 240 -12.93 9.92 -10.02
N HIS A 241 -13.77 10.96 -9.95
CA HIS A 241 -14.18 11.55 -8.68
C HIS A 241 -14.77 10.55 -7.68
N PRO A 242 -15.84 9.81 -8.00
CA PRO A 242 -16.44 8.85 -7.07
C PRO A 242 -15.60 7.60 -6.83
N ARG A 243 -14.49 7.41 -7.55
CA ARG A 243 -13.63 6.22 -7.48
C ARG A 243 -12.32 6.46 -6.73
N GLU A 244 -11.83 7.68 -6.74
CA GLU A 244 -10.48 7.98 -6.29
C GLU A 244 -10.41 9.37 -5.64
N ASP A 245 -10.86 10.40 -6.36
CA ASP A 245 -10.63 11.78 -5.92
C ASP A 245 -11.32 12.08 -4.59
N VAL A 246 -12.50 11.50 -4.29
CA VAL A 246 -13.16 11.66 -2.98
C VAL A 246 -12.28 11.26 -1.80
N PHE A 247 -11.39 10.27 -1.97
CA PHE A 247 -10.45 9.86 -0.92
C PHE A 247 -9.22 10.78 -0.91
N ILE A 248 -8.76 11.22 -2.06
CA ILE A 248 -7.68 12.22 -2.13
C ILE A 248 -8.11 13.52 -1.44
N GLU A 249 -9.32 14.00 -1.71
CA GLU A 249 -9.91 15.18 -1.07
C GLU A 249 -10.03 15.06 0.44
N ALA A 250 -10.33 13.86 0.94
CA ALA A 250 -10.44 13.59 2.36
C ALA A 250 -9.10 13.62 3.11
N ALA A 251 -7.96 13.55 2.41
CA ALA A 251 -6.62 13.74 3.00
C ALA A 251 -6.28 15.22 3.27
N ARG A 252 -7.11 16.18 2.84
CA ARG A 252 -6.85 17.60 3.09
C ARG A 252 -6.74 17.86 4.60
N GLY A 253 -5.57 18.33 5.04
CA GLY A 253 -5.25 18.57 6.45
C GLY A 253 -4.51 17.42 7.14
N ASP A 254 -4.26 16.31 6.46
CA ASP A 254 -3.33 15.28 6.93
C ASP A 254 -1.88 15.77 6.95
N ASP A 255 -1.01 15.06 7.67
CA ASP A 255 0.42 15.39 7.67
C ASP A 255 1.12 14.92 6.38
N TRP A 256 0.51 13.97 5.66
CA TRP A 256 0.96 13.43 4.38
C TRP A 256 -0.16 12.59 3.73
N ILE A 257 -0.07 12.34 2.42
CA ILE A 257 -0.92 11.37 1.69
C ILE A 257 -0.05 10.34 0.96
N GLY A 258 -0.45 9.07 1.06
CA GLY A 258 0.19 7.95 0.39
C GLY A 258 -0.34 7.78 -1.03
N VAL A 259 0.57 7.64 -1.99
CA VAL A 259 0.29 7.43 -3.40
C VAL A 259 0.80 6.06 -3.79
N GLN A 260 -0.11 5.21 -4.25
CA GLN A 260 0.19 3.89 -4.79
C GLN A 260 -0.28 3.85 -6.23
N SER A 261 0.51 3.30 -7.14
CA SER A 261 0.12 3.21 -8.55
C SER A 261 0.92 2.11 -9.22
N TYR A 262 0.26 1.36 -10.10
CA TYR A 262 0.85 0.20 -10.75
C TYR A 262 0.67 0.21 -12.28
N THR A 263 -0.45 0.77 -12.73
CA THR A 263 -0.88 0.81 -14.14
C THR A 263 -1.74 2.05 -14.39
N ARG A 264 -2.39 2.14 -15.57
CA ARG A 264 -3.32 3.21 -15.94
C ARG A 264 -4.66 2.69 -16.42
N THR A 265 -5.65 3.58 -16.42
CA THR A 265 -6.95 3.38 -17.08
C THR A 265 -7.19 4.49 -18.09
N ARG A 266 -7.45 4.15 -19.35
CA ARG A 266 -7.77 5.14 -20.40
C ARG A 266 -9.27 5.41 -20.42
N ILE A 267 -9.67 6.67 -20.56
CA ILE A 267 -11.08 7.08 -20.60
C ILE A 267 -11.37 7.79 -21.92
N GLY A 268 -12.28 7.21 -22.71
CA GLY A 268 -12.84 7.82 -23.92
C GLY A 268 -14.14 8.56 -23.63
N VAL A 269 -14.72 9.16 -24.68
CA VAL A 269 -15.98 9.94 -24.56
C VAL A 269 -17.18 9.12 -24.08
N ASP A 270 -17.13 7.80 -24.26
CA ASP A 270 -18.16 6.85 -23.83
C ASP A 270 -17.82 6.12 -22.52
N GLY A 271 -16.73 6.50 -21.85
CA GLY A 271 -16.25 5.88 -20.61
C GLY A 271 -14.93 5.14 -20.78
N PRO A 272 -14.64 4.17 -19.90
CA PRO A 272 -13.31 3.61 -19.81
C PRO A 272 -13.05 2.66 -20.99
N VAL A 273 -11.81 2.62 -21.47
CA VAL A 273 -11.38 1.94 -22.70
C VAL A 273 -10.36 0.87 -22.35
N ALA A 274 -10.56 -0.34 -22.88
CA ALA A 274 -9.61 -1.43 -22.68
C ALA A 274 -8.22 -1.06 -23.22
N ALA A 275 -7.18 -1.53 -22.54
CA ALA A 275 -5.82 -1.44 -23.07
C ALA A 275 -5.74 -2.14 -24.44
N PRO A 276 -4.92 -1.63 -25.39
CA PRO A 276 -4.71 -2.27 -26.68
C PRO A 276 -4.35 -3.77 -26.54
N GLU A 277 -4.76 -4.60 -27.50
CA GLU A 277 -4.47 -6.05 -27.47
C GLU A 277 -2.96 -6.35 -27.52
N ASP A 278 -2.19 -5.47 -28.15
CA ASP A 278 -0.74 -5.54 -28.31
C ASP A 278 0.05 -4.86 -27.17
N ALA A 279 -0.64 -4.27 -26.18
CA ALA A 279 0.02 -3.71 -25.02
C ALA A 279 0.70 -4.79 -24.19
N GLU A 280 1.94 -4.55 -23.75
CA GLU A 280 2.63 -5.44 -22.82
C GLU A 280 1.86 -5.52 -21.49
N ARG A 281 1.76 -6.73 -20.91
CA ARG A 281 1.03 -6.98 -19.68
C ARG A 281 1.89 -7.63 -18.59
N THR A 282 1.61 -7.29 -17.35
CA THR A 282 2.20 -7.93 -16.14
C THR A 282 1.61 -9.32 -15.91
N LEU A 283 2.14 -10.08 -14.94
CA LEU A 283 1.55 -11.36 -14.53
C LEU A 283 0.11 -11.23 -13.99
N THR A 284 -0.27 -10.04 -13.52
CA THR A 284 -1.63 -9.71 -13.08
C THR A 284 -2.53 -9.25 -14.23
N GLY A 285 -2.03 -9.22 -15.47
CA GLY A 285 -2.78 -8.85 -16.67
C GLY A 285 -2.92 -7.34 -16.91
N TRP A 286 -2.30 -6.52 -16.06
CA TRP A 286 -2.31 -5.06 -16.16
C TRP A 286 -1.37 -4.56 -17.25
N GLU A 287 -1.67 -3.42 -17.85
CA GLU A 287 -0.75 -2.76 -18.79
C GLU A 287 0.57 -2.45 -18.07
N TYR A 288 1.69 -2.84 -18.69
CA TYR A 288 3.02 -2.45 -18.25
C TYR A 288 3.19 -0.95 -18.47
N TYR A 289 3.11 -0.16 -17.38
CA TYR A 289 3.12 1.29 -17.45
C TYR A 289 3.86 1.91 -16.24
N PRO A 290 5.19 1.82 -16.17
CA PRO A 290 5.97 2.26 -15.02
C PRO A 290 5.83 3.76 -14.71
N GLU A 291 5.51 4.60 -15.70
CA GLU A 291 5.27 6.03 -15.54
C GLU A 291 3.99 6.35 -14.74
N ALA A 292 3.13 5.36 -14.50
CA ALA A 292 1.87 5.52 -13.76
C ALA A 292 2.06 6.31 -12.45
N ILE A 293 3.11 6.00 -11.68
CA ILE A 293 3.35 6.64 -10.39
C ILE A 293 3.60 8.15 -10.52
N GLY A 294 4.29 8.59 -11.58
CA GLY A 294 4.51 10.02 -11.83
C GLY A 294 3.22 10.76 -12.18
N HIS A 295 2.28 10.10 -12.87
CA HIS A 295 0.96 10.65 -13.14
C HIS A 295 0.12 10.71 -11.86
N ALA A 296 0.11 9.64 -11.06
CA ALA A 296 -0.61 9.58 -9.79
C ALA A 296 -0.16 10.68 -8.82
N LEU A 297 1.15 10.93 -8.72
CA LEU A 297 1.71 11.99 -7.88
C LEU A 297 1.21 13.38 -8.31
N ARG A 298 1.22 13.69 -9.61
CA ARG A 298 0.75 14.97 -10.14
C ARG A 298 -0.75 15.16 -9.98
N HIS A 299 -1.54 14.11 -10.23
CA HIS A 299 -2.98 14.13 -10.00
C HIS A 299 -3.31 14.38 -8.54
N THR A 300 -2.69 13.61 -7.64
CA THR A 300 -2.86 13.74 -6.19
C THR A 300 -2.51 15.16 -5.73
N ALA A 301 -1.33 15.67 -6.11
CA ALA A 301 -0.90 17.03 -5.77
C ALA A 301 -1.91 18.10 -6.21
N GLY A 302 -2.48 17.96 -7.41
CA GLY A 302 -3.48 18.87 -7.95
C GLY A 302 -4.78 18.94 -7.12
N ILE A 303 -5.11 17.88 -6.37
CA ILE A 303 -6.32 17.80 -5.55
C ILE A 303 -6.06 18.21 -4.09
N VAL A 304 -4.95 17.73 -3.50
CA VAL A 304 -4.64 17.95 -2.07
C VAL A 304 -3.94 19.27 -1.78
N GLY A 305 -3.29 19.88 -2.78
CA GLY A 305 -2.48 21.07 -2.60
C GLY A 305 -1.19 20.77 -1.83
N ASP A 306 -0.98 21.47 -0.71
CA ASP A 306 0.30 21.46 0.03
C ASP A 306 0.52 20.22 0.92
N VAL A 307 -0.34 19.20 0.85
CA VAL A 307 -0.16 17.97 1.63
C VAL A 307 1.02 17.17 1.05
N PRO A 308 2.06 16.85 1.83
CA PRO A 308 3.22 16.12 1.34
C PRO A 308 2.86 14.72 0.83
N LEU A 309 3.51 14.29 -0.25
CA LEU A 309 3.27 13.01 -0.91
C LEU A 309 4.29 11.96 -0.47
N ILE A 310 3.86 10.72 -0.29
CA ILE A 310 4.76 9.58 -0.09
C ILE A 310 4.35 8.47 -1.05
N VAL A 311 5.27 7.95 -1.86
CA VAL A 311 5.01 6.71 -2.59
C VAL A 311 5.07 5.57 -1.59
N THR A 312 3.91 5.07 -1.19
CA THR A 312 3.74 4.08 -0.11
C THR A 312 3.80 2.65 -0.62
N GLU A 313 3.51 2.45 -1.92
CA GLU A 313 3.67 1.21 -2.68
C GLU A 313 3.86 1.52 -4.16
N ASN A 314 4.79 0.83 -4.81
CA ASN A 314 4.92 0.77 -6.27
C ASN A 314 5.81 -0.43 -6.62
N GLY A 315 5.48 -1.16 -7.68
CA GLY A 315 6.24 -2.35 -8.09
C GLY A 315 5.55 -3.12 -9.22
N ILE A 316 6.02 -4.34 -9.47
CA ILE A 316 5.50 -5.19 -10.56
C ILE A 316 5.57 -6.67 -10.18
N ALA A 317 4.50 -7.42 -10.49
CA ALA A 317 4.51 -8.88 -10.48
C ALA A 317 5.22 -9.41 -11.73
N THR A 318 6.37 -10.08 -11.54
CA THR A 318 7.14 -10.67 -12.64
C THR A 318 8.06 -11.79 -12.15
N ALA A 319 8.20 -12.86 -12.93
CA ALA A 319 9.21 -13.90 -12.70
C ALA A 319 10.60 -13.49 -13.20
N ASP A 320 10.68 -12.50 -14.11
CA ASP A 320 11.94 -11.95 -14.61
C ASP A 320 12.34 -10.72 -13.79
N ASP A 321 13.39 -10.87 -13.00
CA ASP A 321 13.88 -9.82 -12.12
C ASP A 321 14.60 -8.68 -12.86
N ASN A 322 15.09 -8.91 -14.09
CA ASN A 322 15.57 -7.80 -14.94
C ASN A 322 14.41 -6.89 -15.31
N ARG A 323 13.23 -7.47 -15.61
CA ARG A 323 12.03 -6.69 -15.89
C ARG A 323 11.55 -5.87 -14.70
N ARG A 324 11.78 -6.38 -13.48
CA ARG A 324 11.53 -5.64 -12.23
C ARG A 324 12.46 -4.43 -12.12
N VAL A 325 13.75 -4.59 -12.42
CA VAL A 325 14.72 -3.47 -12.48
C VAL A 325 14.32 -2.44 -13.54
N ASP A 326 13.90 -2.86 -14.73
CA ASP A 326 13.42 -1.95 -15.77
C ASP A 326 12.21 -1.14 -15.30
N TYR A 327 11.23 -1.81 -14.66
CA TYR A 327 10.03 -1.15 -14.14
C TYR A 327 10.39 -0.09 -13.10
N TYR A 328 11.24 -0.44 -12.13
CA TYR A 328 11.70 0.53 -11.12
C TYR A 328 12.51 1.66 -11.74
N THR A 329 13.29 1.41 -12.80
CA THR A 329 14.02 2.46 -13.51
C THR A 329 13.05 3.49 -14.10
N GLY A 330 12.00 3.05 -14.79
CA GLY A 330 10.96 3.94 -15.34
C GLY A 330 10.19 4.68 -14.25
N ALA A 331 9.76 3.97 -13.21
CA ALA A 331 9.00 4.54 -12.10
C ALA A 331 9.81 5.61 -11.33
N LEU A 332 11.07 5.33 -10.98
CA LEU A 332 11.94 6.27 -10.28
C LEU A 332 12.32 7.46 -11.15
N SER A 333 12.44 7.29 -12.47
CA SER A 333 12.61 8.40 -13.41
C SER A 333 11.39 9.33 -13.39
N ALA A 334 10.17 8.77 -13.34
CA ALA A 334 8.94 9.53 -13.23
C ALA A 334 8.79 10.26 -11.88
N VAL A 335 9.26 9.65 -10.78
CA VAL A 335 9.33 10.28 -9.45
C VAL A 335 10.36 11.42 -9.44
N ALA A 336 11.54 11.21 -10.03
CA ALA A 336 12.56 12.25 -10.14
C ALA A 336 12.04 13.46 -10.94
N ALA A 337 11.38 13.23 -12.08
CA ALA A 337 10.75 14.29 -12.85
C ALA A 337 9.67 15.04 -12.06
N ALA A 338 8.89 14.34 -11.23
CA ALA A 338 7.89 14.97 -10.37
C ALA A 338 8.51 15.83 -9.25
N LEU A 339 9.65 15.40 -8.69
CA LEU A 339 10.45 16.22 -7.77
C LEU A 339 11.00 17.48 -8.47
N GLU A 340 11.49 17.34 -9.71
CA GLU A 340 11.97 18.47 -10.53
C GLU A 340 10.86 19.48 -10.87
N ASP A 341 9.63 19.00 -11.05
CA ASP A 341 8.43 19.83 -11.21
C ASP A 341 8.04 20.57 -9.92
N GLY A 342 8.72 20.32 -8.80
CA GLY A 342 8.53 20.99 -7.52
C GLY A 342 7.49 20.36 -6.60
N LEU A 343 7.07 19.11 -6.86
CA LEU A 343 6.16 18.40 -5.95
C LEU A 343 6.85 18.05 -4.64
N ASP A 344 6.12 18.17 -3.53
CA ASP A 344 6.62 17.83 -2.21
C ASP A 344 6.57 16.31 -1.93
N ILE A 345 7.47 15.56 -2.58
CA ILE A 345 7.56 14.10 -2.44
C ILE A 345 8.59 13.75 -1.36
N ARG A 346 8.14 13.02 -0.34
CA ARG A 346 8.90 12.73 0.89
C ARG A 346 9.39 11.30 0.99
N GLY A 347 9.02 10.41 0.08
CA GLY A 347 9.54 9.05 0.13
C GLY A 347 9.09 8.14 -0.99
N TYR A 348 9.81 7.02 -1.12
CA TYR A 348 9.50 5.91 -2.00
C TYR A 348 9.68 4.57 -1.28
N LEU A 349 8.61 3.79 -1.22
CA LEU A 349 8.54 2.49 -0.58
C LEU A 349 8.10 1.44 -1.61
N ALA A 350 9.00 0.54 -1.96
CA ALA A 350 8.77 -0.50 -2.94
C ALA A 350 7.74 -1.53 -2.47
N TRP A 351 6.83 -1.92 -3.37
CA TRP A 351 5.96 -3.07 -3.18
C TRP A 351 6.51 -4.28 -3.95
N SER A 352 6.95 -5.35 -3.30
CA SER A 352 6.94 -5.61 -1.84
C SER A 352 8.32 -5.99 -1.32
N ALA A 353 8.51 -5.98 0.00
CA ALA A 353 9.75 -6.48 0.59
C ALA A 353 9.93 -7.98 0.30
N LEU A 354 8.87 -8.78 0.51
CA LEU A 354 8.86 -10.23 0.34
C LEU A 354 7.87 -10.66 -0.74
N ASP A 355 8.20 -11.73 -1.47
CA ASP A 355 7.17 -12.51 -2.16
C ASP A 355 6.18 -13.01 -1.11
N ASN A 356 4.89 -12.83 -1.37
CA ASN A 356 3.85 -12.93 -0.35
C ASN A 356 2.54 -13.46 -0.92
N TYR A 357 1.54 -13.64 -0.05
CA TYR A 357 0.20 -14.04 -0.45
C TYR A 357 -0.53 -12.89 -1.16
N GLU A 358 -0.71 -12.99 -2.47
CA GLU A 358 -1.38 -11.98 -3.29
C GLU A 358 -2.89 -12.28 -3.33
N TRP A 359 -3.56 -12.14 -2.17
CA TRP A 359 -5.01 -12.09 -2.01
C TRP A 359 -5.79 -13.25 -2.68
N GLY A 360 -5.26 -14.48 -2.57
CA GLY A 360 -5.83 -15.66 -3.22
C GLY A 360 -4.83 -16.50 -3.99
N SER A 361 -3.59 -16.01 -4.18
CA SER A 361 -2.53 -16.79 -4.80
C SER A 361 -1.11 -16.40 -4.37
N TYR A 362 -0.19 -17.37 -4.39
CA TYR A 362 1.27 -17.16 -4.31
C TYR A 362 1.95 -17.05 -5.68
N THR A 363 1.22 -17.26 -6.78
CA THR A 363 1.80 -17.27 -8.13
C THR A 363 2.33 -15.88 -8.54
N PRO A 364 1.60 -14.77 -8.36
CA PRO A 364 2.14 -13.44 -8.65
C PRO A 364 3.19 -13.06 -7.62
N THR A 365 4.40 -12.71 -8.07
CA THR A 365 5.52 -12.36 -7.18
C THR A 365 5.95 -10.90 -7.35
N PHE A 366 5.64 -10.07 -6.35
CA PHE A 366 6.06 -8.66 -6.28
C PHE A 366 7.36 -8.43 -5.52
N GLY A 367 7.78 -9.39 -4.70
CA GLY A 367 8.82 -9.22 -3.71
C GLY A 367 10.19 -8.91 -4.29
N LEU A 368 10.93 -8.06 -3.58
CA LEU A 368 12.37 -7.89 -3.74
C LEU A 368 13.13 -9.10 -3.18
N ILE A 369 12.57 -9.77 -2.18
CA ILE A 369 13.16 -10.96 -1.54
C ILE A 369 12.23 -12.14 -1.81
N ALA A 370 12.76 -13.18 -2.46
CA ALA A 370 12.04 -14.43 -2.65
C ALA A 370 11.91 -15.19 -1.33
N VAL A 371 10.79 -15.88 -1.13
CA VAL A 371 10.54 -16.76 0.01
C VAL A 371 10.27 -18.16 -0.51
N ASP A 372 11.08 -19.13 -0.07
CA ASP A 372 10.84 -20.53 -0.36
C ASP A 372 9.64 -21.05 0.47
N PRO A 373 8.58 -21.58 -0.17
CA PRO A 373 7.33 -21.90 0.53
C PRO A 373 7.43 -23.13 1.45
N ASP A 374 8.43 -24.00 1.26
CA ASP A 374 8.59 -25.22 2.05
C ASP A 374 9.53 -25.01 3.24
N THR A 375 10.53 -24.16 3.09
CA THR A 375 11.62 -23.95 4.06
C THR A 375 11.59 -22.59 4.73
N PHE A 376 10.80 -21.64 4.20
CA PHE A 376 10.79 -20.24 4.57
C PHE A 376 12.12 -19.51 4.35
N ALA A 377 13.04 -20.06 3.54
CA ALA A 377 14.32 -19.40 3.26
C ALA A 377 14.10 -18.11 2.45
N ARG A 378 14.75 -17.01 2.88
CA ARG A 378 14.74 -15.73 2.17
C ARG A 378 15.93 -15.62 1.22
N THR A 379 15.68 -15.22 -0.03
CA THR A 379 16.74 -14.95 -1.02
C THR A 379 16.53 -13.58 -1.66
N PRO A 380 17.37 -12.57 -1.38
CA PRO A 380 17.32 -11.29 -2.07
C PRO A 380 17.49 -11.46 -3.58
N LYS A 381 16.58 -10.87 -4.37
CA LYS A 381 16.68 -10.84 -5.83
C LYS A 381 17.65 -9.73 -6.28
N PRO A 382 18.24 -9.80 -7.48
CA PRO A 382 19.08 -8.73 -8.03
C PRO A 382 18.50 -7.31 -7.92
N SER A 383 17.19 -7.16 -8.12
CA SER A 383 16.44 -5.91 -7.98
C SER A 383 16.48 -5.34 -6.56
N ALA A 384 16.55 -6.19 -5.53
CA ALA A 384 16.67 -5.77 -4.15
C ALA A 384 18.02 -5.06 -3.90
N THR A 385 19.11 -5.64 -4.41
CA THR A 385 20.44 -5.04 -4.33
C THR A 385 20.48 -3.74 -5.12
N TRP A 386 19.98 -3.76 -6.37
CA TRP A 386 19.95 -2.60 -7.23
C TRP A 386 19.17 -1.43 -6.60
N LEU A 387 17.99 -1.69 -6.03
CA LEU A 387 17.17 -0.66 -5.41
C LEU A 387 17.75 -0.19 -4.06
N GLY A 388 18.29 -1.12 -3.27
CA GLY A 388 18.93 -0.85 -1.98
C GLY A 388 20.16 0.04 -2.10
N ASP A 389 20.93 -0.06 -3.19
CA ASP A 389 22.11 0.77 -3.44
C ASP A 389 21.78 2.28 -3.49
N PHE A 390 20.60 2.66 -3.98
CA PHE A 390 20.16 4.06 -3.96
C PHE A 390 19.93 4.60 -2.54
N GLY A 391 19.61 3.75 -1.57
CA GLY A 391 19.52 4.14 -0.16
C GLY A 391 20.87 4.52 0.41
N ARG A 392 21.96 3.90 -0.08
CA ARG A 392 23.34 4.22 0.30
C ARG A 392 23.86 5.48 -0.37
N THR A 393 23.59 5.63 -1.67
CA THR A 393 24.07 6.80 -2.44
C THR A 393 23.21 8.04 -2.17
N ARG A 394 21.95 7.86 -1.80
CA ARG A 394 20.92 8.90 -1.59
C ARG A 394 20.72 9.80 -2.81
N VAL A 395 20.76 9.20 -4.00
CA VAL A 395 20.58 9.88 -5.29
C VAL A 395 19.70 9.01 -6.18
N LEU A 396 18.60 9.55 -6.71
CA LEU A 396 17.74 8.86 -7.69
C LEU A 396 18.44 8.73 -9.06
N PRO A 397 18.08 7.71 -9.87
CA PRO A 397 18.63 7.54 -11.21
C PRO A 397 18.41 8.79 -12.09
N CYS A 398 19.33 9.01 -13.02
CA CYS A 398 19.23 10.11 -14.00
C CYS A 398 18.11 9.83 -15.00
N VAL A 399 17.34 10.86 -15.35
CA VAL A 399 16.32 10.80 -16.40
C VAL A 399 17.01 10.71 -17.76
N ALA A 400 17.23 9.49 -18.27
CA ALA A 400 17.63 9.31 -19.66
C ALA A 400 16.35 9.19 -20.49
N PHE A 401 15.91 10.30 -21.09
CA PHE A 401 14.90 10.28 -22.15
C PHE A 401 15.54 9.96 -23.50
#